data_AF-A0AAU6Q3P8-F1
#
_entry.id   AF-A0AAU6Q3P8-F1
#
_cell.length_a   1.000
_cell.length_b   1.000
_cell.length_c   1.000
_cell.angle_alpha   90.00
_cell.angle_beta   90.00
_cell.angle_gamma   90.00
#
_symmetry.space_group_name_H-M   'P 1'
#
loop_
_entity.id
_entity.type
_entity.pdbx_description
1 polymer ?
#
loop_
_entity_poly.entity_id
_entity_poly.type
_entity_poly.pdbx_seq_one_letter_code
_entity_poly.pdbx_strand_id
1 'polypeptide(L)'
;MADPVSPSPAGSAQQHRDAAPRTIRAAVVTVSDTRTPETDESGNYLCERLTAGGHRVVERVIVPDDAVQIRTAVVRLMRVSQVVLTTGGTGITGRDVTVPVIESLLTKPIPGFGELFRTLSYGQVRGAAMLSRAVGGVGRGALVFAMPGSINAVKTGWEGILEQELGHLVYELTRQGQLNAHGQLVQKEDLFTDLPEPLPSFSESPAAAAVPSTPVPATWGGEFKGVDWRAPAPQPQAVAPSAQGAVAPAPSEIPEPAPIKLGRHSQHATTYERTPLVRPSDAQLGRPEDR
;
A
#
# COMPACT_ATOMS: atom_id res chain seq x y z
N MET A 1 -47.42 8.85 14.09
CA MET A 1 -46.42 7.81 14.38
C MET A 1 -45.24 8.12 13.46
N ALA A 2 -44.15 8.63 14.01
CA ALA A 2 -42.94 8.95 13.25
C ALA A 2 -41.96 7.77 13.41
N ASP A 3 -41.44 7.28 12.29
CA ASP A 3 -40.45 6.20 12.26
C ASP A 3 -39.14 6.59 12.96
N PRO A 4 -38.47 5.65 13.66
CA PRO A 4 -37.19 5.93 14.28
C PRO A 4 -36.10 6.02 13.21
N VAL A 5 -35.46 7.19 13.14
CA VAL A 5 -34.25 7.45 12.35
C VAL A 5 -33.17 6.45 12.76
N SER A 6 -32.69 5.66 11.81
CA SER A 6 -31.53 4.79 11.98
C SER A 6 -30.27 5.64 12.20
N PRO A 7 -29.37 5.28 13.13
CA PRO A 7 -28.19 6.09 13.42
C PRO A 7 -27.18 6.07 12.26
N SER A 8 -26.65 7.26 11.93
CA SER A 8 -25.63 7.48 10.91
C SER A 8 -24.30 6.72 11.20
N PRO A 9 -23.55 6.30 10.17
CA PRO A 9 -22.35 5.46 10.29
C PRO A 9 -21.12 6.13 10.95
N ALA A 10 -21.19 7.42 11.28
CA ALA A 10 -20.11 8.11 11.99
C ALA A 10 -19.98 7.69 13.47
N GLY A 11 -21.03 7.10 14.06
CA GLY A 11 -21.03 6.67 15.46
C GLY A 11 -20.14 5.45 15.74
N SER A 12 -20.04 4.50 14.81
CA SER A 12 -19.32 3.24 15.03
C SER A 12 -17.80 3.39 15.01
N ALA A 13 -17.25 4.21 14.11
CA ALA A 13 -15.80 4.45 14.01
C ALA A 13 -15.23 5.21 15.22
N GLN A 14 -16.03 6.08 15.83
CA GLN A 14 -15.64 6.80 17.06
C GLN A 14 -15.76 5.89 18.28
N GLN A 15 -16.87 5.14 18.41
CA GLN A 15 -17.07 4.21 19.54
C GLN A 15 -16.07 3.04 19.56
N HIS A 16 -15.58 2.60 18.40
CA HIS A 16 -14.55 1.55 18.34
C HIS A 16 -13.14 2.07 18.69
N ARG A 17 -12.87 3.37 18.51
CA ARG A 17 -11.61 3.99 18.94
C ARG A 17 -11.46 3.99 20.47
N ASP A 18 -12.57 4.13 21.20
CA ASP A 18 -12.58 4.13 22.68
C ASP A 18 -12.37 2.73 23.29
N ALA A 19 -12.64 1.66 22.52
CA ALA A 19 -12.41 0.27 22.91
C ALA A 19 -11.04 -0.28 22.48
N ALA A 20 -10.22 0.55 21.81
CA ALA A 20 -8.93 0.14 21.29
C ALA A 20 -7.94 -0.24 22.41
N PRO A 21 -7.00 -1.17 22.15
CA PRO A 21 -5.96 -1.49 23.11
C PRO A 21 -5.17 -0.23 23.49
N ARG A 22 -5.02 0.02 24.80
CA ARG A 22 -4.30 1.21 25.31
C ARG A 22 -2.83 1.25 24.90
N THR A 23 -2.25 0.10 24.55
CA THR A 23 -0.86 -0.03 24.12
C THR A 23 -0.78 -1.07 23.03
N ILE A 24 -0.16 -0.71 21.90
CA ILE A 24 0.10 -1.60 20.77
C ILE A 24 1.57 -2.00 20.79
N ARG A 25 1.87 -3.27 20.51
CA ARG A 25 3.22 -3.78 20.29
C ARG A 25 3.57 -3.61 18.82
N ALA A 26 4.46 -2.68 18.50
CA ALA A 26 4.85 -2.37 17.13
C ALA A 26 6.33 -2.68 16.89
N ALA A 27 6.69 -3.05 15.67
CA ALA A 27 8.06 -3.20 15.21
C ALA A 27 8.33 -2.27 14.02
N VAL A 28 9.58 -1.79 13.92
CA VAL A 28 10.02 -0.89 12.85
C VAL A 28 11.16 -1.52 12.06
N VAL A 29 11.03 -1.59 10.75
CA VAL A 29 12.04 -2.12 9.82
C VAL A 29 12.44 -1.04 8.84
N THR A 30 13.70 -0.62 8.88
CA THR A 30 14.27 0.27 7.87
C THR A 30 14.97 -0.58 6.83
N VAL A 31 14.58 -0.44 5.56
CA VAL A 31 15.21 -1.12 4.42
C VAL A 31 16.18 -0.15 3.75
N SER A 32 17.47 -0.39 3.92
CA SER A 32 18.54 0.44 3.36
C SER A 32 19.89 -0.26 3.37
N ASP A 33 20.64 -0.09 2.28
CA ASP A 33 22.04 -0.54 2.18
C ASP A 33 23.04 0.38 2.91
N THR A 34 22.63 1.60 3.26
CA THR A 34 23.54 2.66 3.71
C THR A 34 23.20 3.29 5.06
N ARG A 35 21.97 3.11 5.55
CA ARG A 35 21.58 3.65 6.86
C ARG A 35 22.22 2.87 8.01
N THR A 36 22.53 3.62 9.05
CA THR A 36 22.96 3.14 10.36
C THR A 36 21.93 3.58 11.41
N PRO A 37 21.96 3.04 12.64
CA PRO A 37 21.07 3.50 13.70
C PRO A 37 21.08 5.02 13.92
N GLU A 38 22.24 5.65 13.76
CA GLU A 38 22.45 7.09 13.95
C GLU A 38 21.88 7.92 12.78
N THR A 39 21.86 7.37 11.57
CA THR A 39 21.47 8.09 10.35
C THR A 39 20.06 7.74 9.85
N ASP A 40 19.41 6.77 10.48
CA ASP A 40 18.06 6.33 10.15
C ASP A 40 16.99 7.26 10.77
N GLU A 41 16.87 8.46 10.19
CA GLU A 41 15.87 9.47 10.58
C GLU A 41 14.42 8.95 10.49
N SER A 42 14.10 8.19 9.45
CA SER A 42 12.76 7.65 9.20
C SER A 42 12.35 6.62 10.25
N GLY A 43 13.23 5.67 10.58
CA GLY A 43 12.99 4.71 11.65
C GLY A 43 13.00 5.36 13.04
N ASN A 44 13.90 6.33 13.29
CA ASN A 44 13.91 7.13 14.52
C ASN A 44 12.55 7.81 14.75
N TYR A 45 12.07 8.52 13.73
CA TYR A 45 10.80 9.23 13.78
C TYR A 45 9.62 8.29 14.09
N LEU A 46 9.52 7.14 13.43
CA LEU A 46 8.45 6.17 13.71
C LEU A 46 8.49 5.67 15.16
N CYS A 47 9.68 5.35 15.68
CA CYS A 47 9.82 4.91 17.07
C CYS A 47 9.41 5.99 18.08
N GLU A 48 9.81 7.24 17.82
CA GLU A 48 9.43 8.39 18.64
C GLU A 48 7.91 8.59 18.65
N ARG A 49 7.27 8.57 17.48
CA ARG A 49 5.81 8.75 17.37
C ARG A 49 5.03 7.60 18.00
N LEU A 50 5.45 6.36 17.79
CA LEU A 50 4.85 5.19 18.44
C LEU A 50 4.93 5.32 19.96
N THR A 51 6.10 5.67 20.49
CA THR A 51 6.32 5.83 21.93
C THR A 51 5.51 7.00 22.50
N ALA A 52 5.48 8.13 21.81
CA ALA A 52 4.68 9.30 22.18
C ALA A 52 3.18 9.01 22.17
N GLY A 53 2.72 8.11 21.29
CA GLY A 53 1.35 7.58 21.26
C GLY A 53 1.03 6.53 22.33
N GLY A 54 1.95 6.23 23.25
CA GLY A 54 1.76 5.22 24.31
C GLY A 54 1.87 3.77 23.82
N HIS A 55 2.45 3.55 22.65
CA HIS A 55 2.72 2.22 22.10
C HIS A 55 4.12 1.74 22.47
N ARG A 56 4.31 0.41 22.44
CA ARG A 56 5.61 -0.21 22.72
C ARG A 56 6.29 -0.62 21.43
N VAL A 57 7.43 -0.02 21.13
CA VAL A 57 8.33 -0.53 20.09
C VAL A 57 9.03 -1.77 20.65
N VAL A 58 8.67 -2.95 20.15
CA VAL A 58 9.25 -4.22 20.61
C VAL A 58 10.62 -4.48 20.00
N GLU A 59 10.83 -3.98 18.79
CA GLU A 59 12.10 -4.07 18.11
C GLU A 59 12.16 -3.05 16.96
N ARG A 60 13.38 -2.55 16.72
CA ARG A 60 13.73 -1.80 15.52
C ARG A 60 14.94 -2.45 14.88
N VAL A 61 14.90 -2.64 13.56
CA VAL A 61 15.99 -3.25 12.80
C VAL A 61 16.20 -2.54 11.47
N ILE A 62 17.45 -2.49 11.03
CA ILE A 62 17.84 -2.05 9.69
C ILE A 62 18.28 -3.28 8.90
N VAL A 63 17.74 -3.46 7.70
CA VAL A 63 18.09 -4.56 6.79
C VAL A 63 18.47 -4.00 5.41
N PRO A 64 19.37 -4.66 4.66
CA PRO A 64 19.66 -4.27 3.28
C PRO A 64 18.43 -4.46 2.38
N ASP A 65 18.45 -3.84 1.20
CA ASP A 65 17.39 -3.98 0.18
C ASP A 65 17.50 -5.33 -0.54
N ASP A 66 17.26 -6.40 0.23
CA ASP A 66 17.34 -7.80 -0.18
C ASP A 66 16.06 -8.54 0.20
N ALA A 67 15.52 -9.33 -0.73
CA ALA A 67 14.23 -9.97 -0.58
C ALA A 67 14.20 -11.00 0.57
N VAL A 68 15.31 -11.72 0.79
CA VAL A 68 15.42 -12.73 1.85
C VAL A 68 15.54 -12.04 3.21
N GLN A 69 16.36 -11.00 3.31
CA GLN A 69 16.55 -10.25 4.56
C GLN A 69 15.27 -9.54 5.00
N ILE A 70 14.59 -8.83 4.08
CA ILE A 70 13.31 -8.17 4.36
C ILE A 70 12.26 -9.20 4.80
N ARG A 71 12.10 -10.30 4.04
CA ARG A 71 11.14 -11.35 4.37
C ARG A 71 11.42 -11.94 5.75
N THR A 72 12.67 -12.26 6.04
CA THR A 72 13.08 -12.90 7.30
C THR A 72 12.79 -11.99 8.48
N ALA A 73 13.17 -10.71 8.39
CA ALA A 73 12.90 -9.72 9.43
C ALA A 73 11.39 -9.55 9.65
N VAL A 74 10.61 -9.31 8.60
CA VAL A 74 9.17 -9.06 8.72
C VAL A 74 8.43 -10.29 9.25
N VAL A 75 8.73 -11.50 8.75
CA VAL A 75 8.09 -12.74 9.24
C VAL A 75 8.38 -12.99 10.73
N ARG A 76 9.62 -12.77 11.16
CA ARG A 76 9.99 -12.89 12.57
C ARG A 76 9.25 -11.86 13.42
N LEU A 77 9.21 -10.61 12.95
CA LEU A 77 8.59 -9.50 13.68
C LEU A 77 7.06 -9.63 13.77
N MET A 78 6.39 -10.17 12.75
CA MET A 78 4.95 -10.46 12.80
C MET A 78 4.57 -11.44 13.91
N ARG A 79 5.49 -12.31 14.36
CA ARG A 79 5.23 -13.20 15.50
C ARG A 79 5.23 -12.42 16.81
N VAL A 80 6.14 -11.45 16.93
CA VAL A 80 6.41 -10.72 18.16
C VAL A 80 5.75 -9.34 18.21
N SER A 81 4.92 -8.95 17.25
CA SER A 81 4.29 -7.62 17.20
C SER A 81 2.90 -7.67 16.58
N GLN A 82 2.05 -6.74 16.97
CA GLN A 82 0.72 -6.54 16.37
C GLN A 82 0.80 -5.75 15.07
N VAL A 83 1.81 -4.88 14.95
CA VAL A 83 2.03 -3.99 13.82
C VAL A 83 3.51 -4.02 13.42
N VAL A 84 3.80 -4.23 12.14
CA VAL A 84 5.13 -4.05 11.55
C VAL A 84 5.07 -2.88 10.58
N LEU A 85 5.88 -1.85 10.83
CA LEU A 85 6.05 -0.71 9.93
C LEU A 85 7.39 -0.83 9.22
N THR A 86 7.38 -0.77 7.89
CA THR A 86 8.59 -0.77 7.08
C THR A 86 8.76 0.55 6.32
N THR A 87 10.00 1.00 6.17
CA THR A 87 10.36 2.21 5.42
C THR A 87 11.58 1.95 4.54
N GLY A 88 11.49 2.27 3.24
CA GLY A 88 12.59 2.10 2.26
C GLY A 88 12.41 0.92 1.29
N GLY A 89 13.26 0.88 0.25
CA GLY A 89 13.26 -0.16 -0.80
C GLY A 89 11.98 -0.21 -1.66
N THR A 90 11.26 0.91 -1.78
CA THR A 90 9.98 0.99 -2.51
C THR A 90 10.06 1.75 -3.84
N GLY A 91 11.24 2.10 -4.34
CA GLY A 91 11.42 2.78 -5.63
C GLY A 91 11.04 1.90 -6.84
N ILE A 92 11.20 2.37 -8.08
CA ILE A 92 10.83 1.60 -9.28
C ILE A 92 12.00 0.82 -9.89
N THR A 93 13.17 0.83 -9.26
CA THR A 93 14.37 0.20 -9.82
C THR A 93 14.36 -1.31 -9.53
N GLY A 94 15.18 -2.07 -10.26
CA GLY A 94 15.31 -3.51 -10.04
C GLY A 94 15.87 -3.91 -8.66
N ARG A 95 16.43 -2.95 -7.90
CA ARG A 95 16.87 -3.17 -6.52
C ARG A 95 15.75 -3.08 -5.50
N ASP A 96 14.70 -2.29 -5.79
CA ASP A 96 13.63 -1.96 -4.85
C ASP A 96 12.62 -3.10 -4.68
N VAL A 97 12.90 -4.01 -3.75
CA VAL A 97 12.15 -5.27 -3.59
C VAL A 97 11.18 -5.29 -2.41
N THR A 98 11.11 -4.23 -1.58
CA THR A 98 10.24 -4.19 -0.40
C THR A 98 8.78 -4.47 -0.75
N VAL A 99 8.22 -3.78 -1.75
CA VAL A 99 6.78 -3.89 -2.06
C VAL A 99 6.37 -5.31 -2.49
N PRO A 100 7.03 -5.95 -3.48
CA PRO A 100 6.73 -7.34 -3.83
C PRO A 100 6.88 -8.32 -2.66
N VAL A 101 7.90 -8.12 -1.80
CA VAL A 101 8.10 -8.97 -0.62
C VAL A 101 6.95 -8.83 0.36
N ILE A 102 6.57 -7.59 0.70
CA ILE A 102 5.49 -7.32 1.64
C ILE A 102 4.16 -7.83 1.09
N GLU A 103 3.82 -7.55 -0.16
CA GLU A 103 2.59 -8.05 -0.80
C GLU A 103 2.50 -9.58 -0.73
N SER A 104 3.61 -10.30 -0.93
CA SER A 104 3.64 -11.76 -0.82
C SER A 104 3.39 -12.31 0.59
N LEU A 105 3.48 -11.46 1.62
CA LEU A 105 3.24 -11.83 3.02
C LEU A 105 1.82 -11.50 3.48
N LEU A 106 1.09 -10.66 2.73
CA LEU A 106 -0.26 -10.25 3.09
C LEU A 106 -1.27 -11.35 2.74
N THR A 107 -2.02 -11.81 3.74
CA THR A 107 -3.17 -12.70 3.54
C THR A 107 -4.44 -11.91 3.24
N LYS A 108 -4.53 -10.67 3.72
CA LYS A 108 -5.64 -9.75 3.44
C LYS A 108 -5.10 -8.34 3.16
N PRO A 109 -4.92 -7.96 1.88
CA PRO A 109 -4.49 -6.62 1.51
C PRO A 109 -5.50 -5.54 1.96
N ILE A 110 -4.99 -4.37 2.34
CA ILE A 110 -5.75 -3.14 2.61
C ILE A 110 -5.33 -2.11 1.55
N PRO A 111 -5.85 -2.21 0.32
CA PRO A 111 -5.41 -1.37 -0.80
C PRO A 111 -5.62 0.14 -0.54
N GLY A 112 -6.64 0.47 0.26
CA GLY A 112 -6.95 1.85 0.66
C GLY A 112 -5.79 2.57 1.34
N PHE A 113 -4.86 1.86 2.00
CA PHE A 113 -3.65 2.48 2.55
C PHE A 113 -2.79 3.12 1.45
N GLY A 114 -2.47 2.36 0.40
CA GLY A 114 -1.65 2.87 -0.71
C GLY A 114 -2.37 3.94 -1.54
N GLU A 115 -3.69 3.83 -1.69
CA GLU A 115 -4.53 4.81 -2.40
C GLU A 115 -4.58 6.15 -1.65
N LEU A 116 -4.87 6.13 -0.35
CA LEU A 116 -4.85 7.32 0.49
C LEU A 116 -3.46 7.93 0.55
N PHE A 117 -2.43 7.09 0.69
CA PHE A 117 -1.04 7.54 0.69
C PHE A 117 -0.70 8.33 -0.58
N ARG A 118 -1.06 7.81 -1.76
CA ARG A 118 -0.83 8.51 -3.04
C ARG A 118 -1.69 9.77 -3.17
N THR A 119 -2.91 9.74 -2.65
CA THR A 119 -3.80 10.93 -2.63
C THR A 119 -3.20 12.06 -1.80
N LEU A 120 -2.74 11.77 -0.58
CA LEU A 120 -2.07 12.75 0.28
C LEU A 120 -0.73 13.21 -0.33
N SER A 121 0.04 12.28 -0.87
CA SER A 121 1.30 12.58 -1.56
C SER A 121 1.09 13.50 -2.76
N TYR A 122 0.01 13.33 -3.52
CA TYR A 122 -0.31 14.19 -4.66
C TYR A 122 -0.49 15.65 -4.26
N GLY A 123 -1.02 15.91 -3.05
CA GLY A 123 -1.10 17.27 -2.50
C GLY A 123 0.28 17.92 -2.29
N GLN A 124 1.32 17.13 -2.04
CA GLN A 124 2.67 17.60 -1.73
C GLN A 124 3.60 17.61 -2.95
N VAL A 125 3.62 16.53 -3.72
CA VAL A 125 4.60 16.30 -4.81
C VAL A 125 3.96 16.18 -6.20
N ARG A 126 2.64 16.38 -6.30
CA ARG A 126 1.88 16.36 -7.56
C ARG A 126 2.13 15.06 -8.34
N GLY A 127 2.42 15.16 -9.65
CA GLY A 127 2.59 14.00 -10.53
C GLY A 127 3.64 12.97 -10.05
N ALA A 128 4.64 13.39 -9.26
CA ALA A 128 5.62 12.46 -8.69
C ALA A 128 4.99 11.42 -7.75
N ALA A 129 3.81 11.71 -7.17
CA ALA A 129 3.09 10.77 -6.33
C ALA A 129 2.67 9.48 -7.06
N MET A 130 2.63 9.50 -8.40
CA MET A 130 2.41 8.29 -9.21
C MET A 130 3.48 7.23 -8.97
N LEU A 131 4.71 7.63 -8.63
CA LEU A 131 5.84 6.74 -8.37
C LEU A 131 5.87 6.22 -6.92
N SER A 132 5.05 6.79 -6.04
CA SER A 132 4.99 6.40 -4.64
C SER A 132 4.34 5.03 -4.47
N ARG A 133 5.15 4.04 -4.09
CA ARG A 133 4.67 2.70 -3.75
C ARG A 133 4.60 2.54 -2.24
N ALA A 134 3.38 2.47 -1.71
CA ALA A 134 3.08 2.15 -0.33
C ALA A 134 2.00 1.06 -0.32
N VAL A 135 2.16 0.05 0.53
CA VAL A 135 1.25 -1.09 0.64
C VAL A 135 1.00 -1.44 2.10
N GLY A 136 -0.17 -2.01 2.37
CA GLY A 136 -0.56 -2.34 3.73
C GLY A 136 -1.56 -3.50 3.75
N GLY A 137 -1.58 -4.25 4.84
CA GLY A 137 -2.54 -5.33 5.01
C GLY A 137 -2.32 -6.16 6.25
N VAL A 138 -3.03 -7.27 6.32
CA VAL A 138 -2.87 -8.29 7.37
C VAL A 138 -2.02 -9.43 6.84
N GLY A 139 -1.06 -9.90 7.64
CA GLY A 139 -0.29 -11.11 7.41
C GLY A 139 -0.03 -11.83 8.74
N ARG A 140 -0.30 -13.14 8.78
CA ARG A 140 0.00 -14.02 9.94
C ARG A 140 -0.41 -13.48 11.32
N GLY A 141 -1.59 -12.86 11.47
CA GLY A 141 -2.00 -12.32 12.77
C GLY A 141 -1.58 -10.88 13.05
N ALA A 142 -0.81 -10.24 12.16
CA ALA A 142 -0.27 -8.90 12.36
C ALA A 142 -0.65 -7.96 11.20
N LEU A 143 -0.69 -6.66 11.48
CA LEU A 143 -0.76 -5.62 10.47
C LEU A 143 0.64 -5.31 9.96
N VAL A 144 0.80 -5.18 8.65
CA VAL A 144 2.07 -4.85 8.01
C VAL A 144 1.85 -3.67 7.06
N PHE A 145 2.65 -2.62 7.21
CA PHE A 145 2.62 -1.44 6.35
C PHE A 145 4.01 -1.13 5.82
N ALA A 146 4.10 -0.82 4.52
CA ALA A 146 5.33 -0.44 3.85
C ALA A 146 5.19 0.95 3.23
N MET A 147 6.15 1.81 3.55
CA MET A 147 6.20 3.20 3.12
C MET A 147 7.54 3.50 2.43
N PRO A 148 7.60 4.51 1.56
CA PRO A 148 8.87 4.99 1.02
C PRO A 148 9.87 5.44 2.10
N GLY A 149 11.16 5.42 1.76
CA GLY A 149 12.26 5.66 2.70
C GLY A 149 12.44 7.10 3.17
N SER A 150 11.89 8.08 2.46
CA SER A 150 12.04 9.50 2.82
C SER A 150 11.23 9.86 4.07
N ILE A 151 11.77 10.71 4.94
CA ILE A 151 11.08 11.18 6.14
C ILE A 151 9.71 11.82 5.85
N ASN A 152 9.57 12.56 4.74
CA ASN A 152 8.30 13.18 4.35
C ASN A 152 7.24 12.14 3.97
N ALA A 153 7.64 11.07 3.29
CA ALA A 153 6.76 9.95 2.99
C ALA A 153 6.31 9.25 4.28
N VAL A 154 7.24 9.00 5.21
CA VAL A 154 6.92 8.40 6.50
C VAL A 154 5.94 9.26 7.30
N LYS A 155 6.15 10.59 7.37
CA LYS A 155 5.20 11.53 7.98
C LYS A 155 3.83 11.48 7.32
N THR A 156 3.79 11.44 5.98
CA THR A 156 2.53 11.34 5.22
C THR A 156 1.75 10.08 5.57
N GLY A 157 2.43 8.94 5.65
CA GLY A 157 1.78 7.67 6.01
C GLY A 157 1.40 7.58 7.49
N TRP A 158 2.26 8.10 8.37
CA TRP A 158 2.01 8.09 9.82
C TRP A 158 0.94 9.11 10.22
N GLU A 159 1.24 10.41 10.11
CA GLU A 159 0.38 11.50 10.60
C GLU A 159 -0.92 11.58 9.79
N GLY A 160 -0.84 11.32 8.48
CA GLY A 160 -1.99 11.45 7.59
C GLY A 160 -2.94 10.26 7.59
N ILE A 161 -2.52 9.09 8.10
CA ILE A 161 -3.31 7.86 8.01
C ILE A 161 -3.19 7.04 9.30
N LEU A 162 -2.01 6.51 9.61
CA LEU A 162 -1.87 5.44 10.60
C LEU A 162 -2.07 5.91 12.04
N GLU A 163 -1.64 7.12 12.40
CA GLU A 163 -1.65 7.62 13.77
C GLU A 163 -3.04 7.57 14.41
N GLN A 164 -4.09 7.91 13.64
CA GLN A 164 -5.46 7.94 14.13
C GLN A 164 -6.17 6.59 14.03
N GLU A 165 -5.71 5.72 13.13
CA GLU A 165 -6.39 4.47 12.79
C GLU A 165 -5.75 3.24 13.43
N LEU A 166 -4.51 3.32 13.93
CA LEU A 166 -3.77 2.16 14.41
C LEU A 166 -4.51 1.40 15.51
N GLY A 167 -5.07 2.12 16.49
CA GLY A 167 -5.89 1.54 17.55
C GLY A 167 -7.10 0.79 17.04
N HIS A 168 -7.83 1.39 16.10
CA HIS A 168 -9.01 0.78 15.49
C HIS A 168 -8.65 -0.45 14.66
N LEU A 169 -7.58 -0.38 13.86
CA LEU A 169 -7.11 -1.50 13.04
C LEU A 169 -6.73 -2.71 13.90
N VAL A 170 -5.98 -2.50 14.99
CA VAL A 170 -5.61 -3.59 15.92
C VAL A 170 -6.82 -4.12 16.67
N TYR A 171 -7.77 -3.25 17.05
CA TYR A 171 -9.03 -3.69 17.65
C TYR A 171 -9.82 -4.60 16.71
N GLU A 172 -10.01 -4.21 15.44
CA GLU A 172 -10.72 -5.03 14.45
C GLU A 172 -10.00 -6.35 14.16
N LEU A 173 -8.66 -6.32 14.12
CA LEU A 173 -7.84 -7.52 13.96
C LEU A 173 -8.05 -8.53 15.08
N THR A 174 -8.20 -8.05 16.32
CA THR A 174 -8.31 -8.87 17.53
C THR A 174 -9.76 -9.24 17.90
N ARG A 175 -10.75 -8.45 17.48
CA ARG A 175 -12.18 -8.66 17.80
C ARG A 175 -12.78 -9.91 17.18
N GLN A 176 -12.39 -10.26 15.96
CA GLN A 176 -13.04 -11.34 15.22
C GLN A 176 -12.37 -12.70 15.39
N GLY A 177 -11.27 -12.79 16.15
CA GLY A 177 -10.38 -13.95 16.16
C GLY A 177 -9.69 -14.10 14.81
N GLN A 178 -8.37 -14.15 14.79
CA GLN A 178 -7.63 -14.44 13.56
C GLN A 178 -7.66 -15.95 13.33
N LEU A 179 -7.86 -16.38 12.08
CA LEU A 179 -7.58 -17.75 11.72
C LEU A 179 -6.05 -17.92 11.61
N ASN A 180 -5.46 -18.91 12.28
CA ASN A 180 -4.06 -19.28 12.07
C ASN A 180 -3.84 -19.84 10.65
N ALA A 181 -2.60 -20.17 10.29
CA ALA A 181 -2.26 -20.79 9.01
C ALA A 181 -2.96 -22.14 8.74
N HIS A 182 -3.66 -22.70 9.73
CA HIS A 182 -4.44 -23.93 9.66
C HIS A 182 -5.96 -23.70 9.73
N GLY A 183 -6.42 -22.44 9.68
CA GLY A 183 -7.85 -22.12 9.69
C GLY A 183 -8.52 -22.20 11.07
N GLN A 184 -7.76 -22.14 12.17
CA GLN A 184 -8.32 -22.15 13.53
C GLN A 184 -8.35 -20.75 14.13
N LEU A 185 -9.44 -20.40 14.81
CA LEU A 185 -9.55 -19.14 15.56
C LEU A 185 -8.53 -19.12 16.70
N VAL A 186 -7.58 -18.20 16.63
CA VAL A 186 -6.62 -17.93 17.69
C VAL A 186 -7.26 -16.94 18.66
N GLN A 187 -7.27 -17.29 19.95
CA GLN A 187 -7.76 -16.41 21.00
C GLN A 187 -6.87 -15.18 21.15
N LYS A 188 -7.44 -14.13 21.73
CA LYS A 188 -6.83 -12.81 21.90
C LYS A 188 -5.52 -12.87 22.69
N GLU A 189 -5.37 -13.83 23.59
CA GLU A 189 -4.17 -14.06 24.40
C GLU A 189 -3.12 -14.87 23.62
N ASP A 190 -3.54 -15.86 22.85
CA ASP A 190 -2.64 -16.82 22.19
C ASP A 190 -1.91 -16.25 20.96
N LEU A 191 -2.39 -15.16 20.36
CA LEU A 191 -1.71 -14.50 19.25
C LEU A 191 -0.29 -14.06 19.59
N PHE A 192 0.00 -13.84 20.88
CA PHE A 192 1.28 -13.27 21.33
C PHE A 192 1.89 -13.97 22.56
N THR A 193 1.22 -14.98 23.13
CA THR A 193 1.69 -15.66 24.37
C THR A 193 2.64 -16.83 24.08
N ASP A 194 2.57 -17.44 22.89
CA ASP A 194 3.43 -18.58 22.50
C ASP A 194 4.65 -18.14 21.68
N LEU A 195 5.30 -17.05 22.08
CA LEU A 195 6.63 -16.74 21.57
C LEU A 195 7.64 -17.50 22.43
N PRO A 196 8.33 -18.53 21.90
CA PRO A 196 9.46 -19.08 22.62
C PRO A 196 10.44 -17.95 22.95
N GLU A 197 10.99 -18.02 24.17
CA GLU A 197 12.20 -17.31 24.64
C GLU A 197 13.16 -16.96 23.48
N PRO A 198 13.84 -15.80 23.57
CA PRO A 198 14.40 -15.09 22.42
C PRO A 198 15.05 -16.04 21.42
N LEU A 199 14.61 -15.95 20.17
CA LEU A 199 15.18 -16.74 19.07
C LEU A 199 16.71 -16.64 19.15
N PRO A 200 17.43 -17.77 19.08
CA PRO A 200 18.88 -17.76 19.18
C PRO A 200 19.44 -16.74 18.19
N SER A 201 20.36 -15.90 18.65
CA SER A 201 21.10 -15.00 17.77
C SER A 201 21.79 -15.88 16.72
N PHE A 202 21.36 -15.76 15.46
CA PHE A 202 22.01 -16.45 14.36
C PHE A 202 23.33 -15.74 14.04
N SER A 203 24.35 -15.94 14.87
CA SER A 203 25.74 -15.85 14.45
C SER A 203 26.18 -17.25 14.01
N GLU A 204 25.78 -17.64 12.81
CA GLU A 204 26.55 -18.56 11.95
C GLU A 204 25.76 -18.76 10.66
N SER A 205 26.39 -18.32 9.57
CA SER A 205 25.96 -18.61 8.21
C SER A 205 26.04 -20.13 8.01
N PRO A 206 24.96 -20.85 7.67
CA PRO A 206 25.10 -22.25 7.34
C PRO A 206 25.93 -22.34 6.07
N ALA A 207 27.08 -23.02 6.16
CA ALA A 207 27.92 -23.36 5.03
C ALA A 207 27.04 -23.90 3.89
N ALA A 208 27.27 -23.37 2.69
CA ALA A 208 26.53 -23.64 1.47
C ALA A 208 26.22 -25.14 1.31
N ALA A 209 24.99 -25.52 1.65
CA ALA A 209 24.45 -26.80 1.21
C ALA A 209 24.30 -26.70 -0.32
N ALA A 210 25.07 -27.53 -1.02
CA ALA A 210 25.11 -27.56 -2.48
C ALA A 210 23.69 -27.74 -3.03
N VAL A 211 23.20 -26.70 -3.72
CA VAL A 211 22.00 -26.79 -4.55
C VAL A 211 22.38 -27.67 -5.75
N PRO A 212 21.66 -28.77 -6.03
CA PRO A 212 21.91 -29.55 -7.25
C PRO A 212 21.63 -28.66 -8.47
N SER A 213 22.64 -28.50 -9.32
CA SER A 213 22.54 -27.77 -10.58
C SER A 213 21.69 -28.56 -11.56
N THR A 214 20.42 -28.17 -11.71
CA THR A 214 19.62 -28.63 -12.85
C THR A 214 20.18 -27.95 -14.11
N PRO A 215 20.59 -28.71 -15.15
CA PRO A 215 21.09 -28.09 -16.38
C PRO A 215 19.95 -27.33 -17.08
N VAL A 216 20.22 -26.06 -17.39
CA VAL A 216 19.37 -25.23 -18.25
C VAL A 216 19.37 -25.86 -19.65
N PRO A 217 18.22 -26.09 -20.29
CA PRO A 217 18.18 -26.65 -21.64
C PRO A 217 18.88 -25.71 -22.63
N ALA A 218 19.85 -26.27 -23.36
CA ALA A 218 20.65 -25.60 -24.38
C ALA A 218 19.87 -25.44 -25.70
N THR A 219 18.80 -24.66 -25.69
CA THR A 219 18.15 -24.17 -26.93
C THR A 219 17.57 -22.77 -26.71
N TRP A 220 18.45 -21.80 -26.49
CA TRP A 220 18.17 -20.37 -26.72
C TRP A 220 19.07 -19.86 -27.86
N GLY A 221 19.00 -20.55 -29.00
CA GLY A 221 19.74 -20.23 -30.23
C GLY A 221 18.84 -19.64 -31.33
N GLY A 222 17.81 -18.89 -30.97
CA GLY A 222 17.00 -18.13 -31.93
C GLY A 222 17.45 -16.68 -31.98
N GLU A 223 17.78 -16.16 -33.17
CA GLU A 223 18.05 -14.75 -33.41
C GLU A 223 16.89 -13.89 -32.89
N PHE A 224 17.12 -13.11 -31.83
CA PHE A 224 16.25 -12.01 -31.45
C PHE A 224 16.45 -10.87 -32.45
N LYS A 225 15.67 -10.86 -33.53
CA LYS A 225 15.48 -9.63 -34.32
C LYS A 225 14.68 -8.65 -33.47
N GLY A 226 15.28 -7.49 -33.20
CA GLY A 226 14.71 -6.44 -32.36
C GLY A 226 13.27 -6.10 -32.76
N VAL A 227 12.42 -5.97 -31.76
CA VAL A 227 11.03 -5.54 -31.94
C VAL A 227 11.03 -4.04 -32.22
N ASP A 228 10.62 -3.65 -33.43
CA ASP A 228 10.34 -2.26 -33.77
C ASP A 228 9.01 -1.84 -33.14
N TRP A 229 9.08 -1.09 -32.04
CA TRP A 229 7.92 -0.60 -31.29
C TRP A 229 7.08 0.44 -32.04
N ARG A 230 7.55 0.91 -33.21
CA ARG A 230 6.80 1.82 -34.10
C ARG A 230 5.98 1.09 -35.16
N ALA A 231 6.08 -0.24 -35.25
CA ALA A 231 5.27 -1.02 -36.16
C ALA A 231 3.81 -1.08 -35.67
N PRO A 232 2.81 -0.84 -36.55
CA PRO A 232 1.40 -0.99 -36.19
C PRO A 232 1.10 -2.46 -35.84
N ALA A 233 0.27 -2.67 -34.81
CA ALA A 233 -0.12 -3.99 -34.36
C ALA A 233 -0.70 -4.83 -35.52
N PRO A 234 -0.34 -6.13 -35.64
CA PRO A 234 -0.90 -6.99 -36.66
C PRO A 234 -2.43 -7.08 -36.48
N GLN A 235 -3.15 -6.77 -37.54
CA GLN A 235 -4.61 -6.90 -37.60
C GLN A 235 -4.98 -8.38 -37.43
N PRO A 236 -6.00 -8.72 -36.61
CA PRO A 236 -6.44 -10.09 -36.45
C PRO A 236 -6.90 -10.65 -37.81
N GLN A 237 -6.35 -11.80 -38.20
CA GLN A 237 -6.77 -12.49 -39.42
C GLN A 237 -8.24 -12.93 -39.28
N ALA A 238 -9.05 -12.59 -40.29
CA ALA A 238 -10.44 -13.01 -40.35
C ALA A 238 -10.53 -14.54 -40.47
N VAL A 239 -11.08 -15.18 -39.45
CA VAL A 239 -11.45 -16.59 -39.47
C VAL A 239 -12.76 -16.71 -40.25
N ALA A 240 -12.76 -17.46 -41.35
CA ALA A 240 -13.97 -17.74 -42.12
C ALA A 240 -14.95 -18.61 -41.28
N PRO A 241 -16.26 -18.30 -41.24
CA PRO A 241 -17.20 -19.05 -40.42
C PRO A 241 -17.55 -20.39 -41.09
N SER A 242 -17.30 -21.49 -40.36
CA SER A 242 -17.87 -22.80 -40.65
C SER A 242 -19.36 -22.82 -40.34
N ALA A 243 -20.17 -23.16 -41.34
CA ALA A 243 -21.61 -23.26 -41.25
C ALA A 243 -22.06 -24.40 -40.31
N GLN A 244 -22.75 -24.05 -39.22
CA GLN A 244 -23.76 -24.87 -38.56
C GLN A 244 -24.61 -23.96 -37.66
N GLY A 245 -25.92 -24.11 -37.78
CA GLY A 245 -26.90 -23.09 -37.41
C GLY A 245 -27.12 -22.91 -35.91
N ALA A 246 -27.14 -21.65 -35.52
CA ALA A 246 -28.00 -21.11 -34.47
C ALA A 246 -28.24 -19.64 -34.83
N VAL A 247 -29.48 -19.28 -35.15
CA VAL A 247 -29.85 -17.89 -35.47
C VAL A 247 -29.79 -17.09 -34.15
N ALA A 248 -28.77 -16.25 -34.01
CA ALA A 248 -28.70 -15.24 -32.96
C ALA A 248 -29.63 -14.05 -33.32
N PRO A 249 -30.34 -13.45 -32.36
CA PRO A 249 -31.18 -12.30 -32.65
C PRO A 249 -30.33 -11.07 -33.01
N ALA A 250 -30.89 -10.23 -33.89
CA ALA A 250 -30.27 -8.98 -34.36
C ALA A 250 -29.88 -8.05 -33.19
N PRO A 251 -28.81 -7.25 -33.33
CA PRO A 251 -28.38 -6.34 -32.28
C PRO A 251 -29.47 -5.29 -32.05
N SER A 252 -30.10 -5.33 -30.88
CA SER A 252 -30.93 -4.25 -30.38
C SER A 252 -30.06 -3.01 -30.20
N GLU A 253 -30.47 -1.90 -30.81
CA GLU A 253 -29.94 -0.55 -30.60
C GLU A 253 -29.70 -0.31 -29.10
N ILE A 254 -28.49 0.15 -28.76
CA ILE A 254 -28.15 0.60 -27.42
C ILE A 254 -29.02 1.83 -27.14
N PRO A 255 -29.96 1.82 -26.18
CA PRO A 255 -30.72 3.01 -25.89
C PRO A 255 -29.79 4.05 -25.23
N GLU A 256 -29.87 5.30 -25.71
CA GLU A 256 -29.21 6.44 -25.08
C GLU A 256 -29.54 6.48 -23.57
N PRO A 257 -28.57 6.76 -22.69
CA PRO A 257 -28.82 6.82 -21.26
C PRO A 257 -29.81 7.95 -20.95
N ALA A 258 -30.94 7.59 -20.36
CA ALA A 258 -31.96 8.55 -19.95
C ALA A 258 -31.36 9.60 -18.97
N PRO A 259 -31.77 10.88 -19.06
CA PRO A 259 -31.30 11.91 -18.15
C PRO A 259 -31.70 11.56 -16.71
N ILE A 260 -30.69 11.46 -15.84
CA ILE A 260 -30.86 11.23 -14.42
C ILE A 260 -31.65 12.41 -13.83
N LYS A 261 -32.90 12.15 -13.41
CA LYS A 261 -33.69 13.12 -12.64
C LYS A 261 -33.05 13.30 -11.27
N LEU A 262 -32.33 14.40 -11.06
CA LEU A 262 -32.03 14.88 -9.71
C LEU A 262 -33.36 15.17 -9.00
N GLY A 263 -33.65 14.40 -7.94
CA GLY A 263 -34.71 14.69 -7.01
C GLY A 263 -34.51 16.07 -6.36
N ARG A 264 -35.58 16.85 -6.28
CA ARG A 264 -35.58 18.20 -5.71
C ARG A 264 -35.43 18.18 -4.18
N HIS A 265 -34.80 19.25 -3.68
CA HIS A 265 -34.71 19.77 -2.31
C HIS A 265 -33.53 19.18 -1.49
N SER A 266 -32.57 19.97 -1.00
CA SER A 266 -32.71 21.27 -0.32
C SER A 266 -31.82 22.39 -0.91
N GLN A 267 -32.35 23.61 -0.79
CA GLN A 267 -31.69 24.85 -1.18
C GLN A 267 -30.66 25.24 -0.13
N HIS A 268 -29.40 25.38 -0.53
CA HIS A 268 -28.52 26.42 -0.01
C HIS A 268 -27.77 27.00 -1.20
N ALA A 269 -28.17 28.19 -1.62
CA ALA A 269 -27.45 28.98 -2.59
C ALA A 269 -26.16 29.48 -1.95
N THR A 270 -25.01 29.09 -2.49
CA THR A 270 -23.75 29.80 -2.30
C THR A 270 -23.28 30.25 -3.66
N THR A 271 -23.40 31.55 -3.90
CA THR A 271 -22.99 32.23 -5.12
C THR A 271 -21.48 32.10 -5.27
N TYR A 272 -21.00 31.27 -6.19
CA TYR A 272 -19.62 31.36 -6.69
C TYR A 272 -19.66 32.23 -7.94
N GLU A 273 -19.19 33.47 -7.81
CA GLU A 273 -18.91 34.32 -8.97
C GLU A 273 -17.83 33.64 -9.84
N ARG A 274 -18.16 33.43 -11.12
CA ARG A 274 -17.23 32.95 -12.12
C ARG A 274 -16.27 34.08 -12.50
N THR A 275 -15.03 34.03 -12.03
CA THR A 275 -13.95 34.81 -12.63
C THR A 275 -13.69 34.31 -14.06
N PRO A 276 -13.80 35.14 -15.10
CA PRO A 276 -13.52 34.70 -16.45
C PRO A 276 -12.01 34.52 -16.66
N LEU A 277 -11.65 33.36 -17.20
CA LEU A 277 -10.31 33.05 -17.74
C LEU A 277 -9.99 34.02 -18.88
N VAL A 278 -9.05 34.94 -18.64
CA VAL A 278 -8.46 35.79 -19.68
C VAL A 278 -7.51 34.93 -20.52
N ARG A 279 -7.75 34.87 -21.83
CA ARG A 279 -6.85 34.24 -22.79
C ARG A 279 -5.63 35.16 -23.00
N PRO A 280 -4.41 34.63 -23.11
CA PRO A 280 -3.27 35.44 -23.48
C PRO A 280 -3.33 35.68 -25.00
N SER A 281 -3.61 36.91 -25.41
CA SER A 281 -3.34 37.39 -26.76
C SER A 281 -2.51 38.66 -26.69
N ASP A 282 -1.50 38.67 -27.57
CA ASP A 282 -0.72 39.79 -28.06
C ASP A 282 0.47 40.23 -27.22
N ALA A 283 1.58 39.58 -27.56
CA ALA A 283 2.92 40.11 -27.49
C ALA A 283 2.98 41.56 -28.01
N GLN A 284 3.35 42.49 -27.13
CA GLN A 284 4.00 43.73 -27.53
C GLN A 284 5.39 43.79 -26.93
N LEU A 285 6.37 43.64 -27.83
CA LEU A 285 7.76 44.00 -27.66
C LEU A 285 7.88 45.49 -27.30
N GLY A 286 8.43 45.79 -26.12
CA GLY A 286 8.90 47.12 -25.73
C GLY A 286 10.36 47.02 -25.29
N ARG A 287 11.23 47.79 -25.97
CA ARG A 287 12.70 47.86 -25.82
C ARG A 287 13.16 48.35 -24.43
N PRO A 288 14.44 48.11 -24.07
CA PRO A 288 15.05 48.73 -22.90
C PRO A 288 15.53 50.15 -23.24
N GLU A 289 15.36 51.10 -22.30
CA GLU A 289 16.10 52.37 -22.30
C GLU A 289 16.75 52.61 -20.94
N ASP A 290 17.96 53.15 -21.02
CA ASP A 290 18.92 53.50 -19.98
C ASP A 290 18.37 54.38 -18.85
N ARG A 291 18.76 54.04 -17.61
CA ARG A 291 19.47 54.93 -16.66
C ARG A 291 19.84 54.23 -15.37
#